data_AF-A0A357V8B2-F1
#
_entry.id   AF-A0A357V8B2-F1
#
_cell.length_a   1.000
_cell.length_b   1.000
_cell.length_c   1.000
_cell.angle_alpha   90.00
_cell.angle_beta   90.00
_cell.angle_gamma   90.00
#
_symmetry.space_group_name_H-M   'P 1'
#
loop_
_entity.id
_entity.type
_entity.pdbx_description
1 polymer ?
#
loop_
_entity_poly.entity_id
_entity_poly.type
_entity_poly.pdbx_seq_one_letter_code
_entity_poly.pdbx_strand_id
1 'polypeptide(L)' 'AVAQDGGDIIYHGFEDGIVYLQMQGACSGCPSSTATLKHGIENMLRYYVPEVKEVQAVM' A
#
# COMPACT_ATOMS: atom_id res chain seq x y z
N ALA A 1 9.43 5.34 -18.52
CA ALA A 1 9.88 4.25 -17.63
C ALA A 1 9.14 4.41 -16.31
N VAL A 2 7.98 3.77 -16.14
CA VAL A 2 7.11 3.89 -14.94
C VAL A 2 6.89 2.47 -14.40
N ALA A 3 7.99 1.77 -14.15
CA ALA A 3 8.02 0.41 -13.64
C ALA A 3 9.20 0.24 -12.66
N GLN A 4 9.60 1.31 -11.96
CA GLN A 4 10.89 1.36 -11.25
C GLN A 4 10.81 1.56 -9.74
N ASP A 5 9.63 1.51 -9.11
CA ASP A 5 9.54 1.49 -7.64
C ASP A 5 9.43 0.07 -7.04
N GLY A 6 9.54 -0.98 -7.87
CA GLY A 6 9.86 -2.36 -7.45
C GLY A 6 8.89 -3.08 -6.50
N GLY A 7 7.86 -2.40 -6.01
CA GLY A 7 6.91 -2.93 -5.05
C GLY A 7 5.81 -3.74 -5.73
N ASP A 8 5.78 -5.04 -5.51
CA ASP A 8 4.60 -5.85 -5.72
C ASP A 8 3.67 -5.70 -4.51
N ILE A 9 2.37 -5.52 -4.73
CA ILE A 9 1.38 -5.42 -3.66
C ILE A 9 0.32 -6.48 -3.85
N ILE A 10 0.14 -7.32 -2.84
CA ILE A 10 -0.87 -8.37 -2.82
C ILE A 10 -2.02 -7.88 -1.96
N TYR A 11 -3.20 -7.78 -2.55
CA TYR A 11 -4.42 -7.48 -1.82
C TYR A 11 -4.88 -8.72 -1.05
N HIS A 12 -5.13 -8.56 0.26
CA HIS A 12 -5.61 -9.63 1.15
C HIS A 12 -7.08 -9.47 1.49
N GLY A 13 -7.57 -8.25 1.66
CA GLY A 13 -8.96 -8.03 2.04
C GLY A 13 -9.31 -6.58 2.35
N PHE A 14 -10.60 -6.34 2.56
CA PHE A 14 -11.16 -5.06 2.94
C PHE A 14 -12.25 -5.30 3.98
N GLU A 15 -12.06 -4.76 5.19
CA GLU A 15 -13.00 -4.91 6.31
C GLU A 15 -13.03 -3.61 7.13
N ASP A 16 -14.24 -3.17 7.51
CA ASP A 16 -14.47 -1.97 8.35
C ASP A 16 -13.86 -0.64 7.84
N GLY A 17 -13.54 -0.57 6.55
CA GLY A 17 -12.85 0.57 5.93
C GLY A 17 -11.32 0.43 5.92
N ILE A 18 -10.77 -0.72 6.32
CA ILE A 18 -9.34 -1.00 6.34
C ILE A 18 -8.99 -1.94 5.18
N VAL A 19 -8.06 -1.51 4.33
CA VAL A 19 -7.52 -2.34 3.24
C VAL A 19 -6.26 -3.04 3.70
N TYR A 20 -6.25 -4.36 3.63
CA TYR A 20 -5.10 -5.19 4.00
C TYR A 20 -4.29 -5.53 2.76
N LEU A 21 -3.03 -5.08 2.75
CA LEU A 21 -2.09 -5.30 1.65
C LEU A 21 -0.82 -5.96 2.19
N GLN A 22 -0.29 -6.92 1.45
CA GLN A 22 1.07 -7.42 1.66
C GLN A 22 1.96 -6.77 0.63
N MET A 23 2.93 -5.98 1.10
CA MET A 23 3.88 -5.28 0.25
C MET A 23 5.14 -6.13 0.11
N GLN A 24 5.46 -6.56 -1.11
CA GLN A 24 6.73 -7.18 -1.48
C GLN A 24 7.57 -6.21 -2.30
N GLY A 25 8.87 -6.15 -2.11
CA GLY A 25 9.79 -5.70 -3.16
C GLY A 25 10.05 -4.20 -3.38
N ALA A 26 9.46 -3.24 -2.65
CA ALA A 26 9.67 -1.81 -2.95
C ALA A 26 11.03 -1.20 -2.50
N CYS A 27 12.14 -1.89 -2.76
CA CYS A 27 13.48 -1.81 -2.15
C CYS A 27 13.59 -2.67 -0.88
N SER A 28 14.29 -3.80 -1.00
CA SER A 28 14.53 -4.87 -0.02
C SER A 28 15.23 -4.47 1.30
N GLY A 29 15.02 -3.27 1.85
CA GLY A 29 15.63 -2.86 3.11
C GLY A 29 15.52 -1.39 3.52
N CYS A 30 14.73 -0.55 2.84
CA CYS A 30 14.61 0.87 3.19
C CYS A 30 13.28 1.14 3.92
N PRO A 31 13.24 1.15 5.28
CA PRO A 31 12.02 1.39 6.06
C PRO A 31 11.36 2.74 5.76
N SER A 32 12.14 3.72 5.29
CA SER A 32 11.62 5.03 4.85
C SER A 32 10.75 4.93 3.59
N SER A 33 11.05 4.02 2.66
CA SER A 33 10.30 3.87 1.40
C SER A 33 8.97 3.18 1.60
N THR A 34 8.89 2.22 2.53
CA THR A 34 7.63 1.53 2.86
C THR A 34 6.60 2.49 3.44
N ALA A 35 7.01 3.43 4.30
CA ALA A 35 6.11 4.42 4.87
C ALA A 35 5.58 5.39 3.80
N THR A 36 6.46 5.89 2.92
CA THR A 36 6.06 6.77 1.80
C THR A 36 5.14 6.05 0.81
N LEU A 37 5.46 4.79 0.45
CA LEU A 37 4.65 4.00 -0.47
C LEU A 37 3.27 3.71 0.13
N LYS A 38 3.20 3.28 1.39
CA LYS A 38 1.94 3.07 2.11
C LYS A 38 1.07 4.33 2.05
N HIS A 39 1.65 5.49 2.34
CA HIS A 39 0.91 6.75 2.35
C HIS A 39 0.43 7.16 0.95
N GLY A 40 1.24 6.94 -0.08
CA GLY A 40 0.84 7.15 -1.47
C GLY A 40 -0.35 6.26 -1.88
N ILE A 41 -0.29 4.97 -1.54
CA ILE A 41 -1.36 4.01 -1.82
C ILE A 41 -2.63 4.36 -1.06
N GLU A 42 -2.52 4.72 0.23
CA GLU A 42 -3.67 5.12 1.04
C GLU A 42 -4.37 6.35 0.45
N ASN A 43 -3.62 7.39 0.09
CA ASN A 43 -4.21 8.59 -0.52
C ASN A 43 -4.88 8.28 -1.86
N MET A 44 -4.27 7.42 -2.68
CA MET A 44 -4.86 6.99 -3.95
C MET A 44 -6.15 6.20 -3.73
N LEU A 45 -6.14 5.22 -2.82
CA LEU A 45 -7.30 4.40 -2.52
C LEU A 45 -8.44 5.22 -1.93
N ARG A 46 -8.16 6.18 -1.04
CA ARG A 46 -9.18 7.08 -0.49
C ARG A 46 -9.79 8.01 -1.53
N TYR A 47 -9.03 8.37 -2.57
CA TYR A 47 -9.53 9.18 -3.68
C TYR A 47 -10.51 8.39 -4.57
N TYR A 48 -10.17 7.16 -4.92
CA TYR A 48 -11.01 6.32 -5.80
C TYR A 48 -12.12 5.58 -5.04
N VAL A 49 -11.87 5.23 -3.78
CA VAL A 49 -12.76 4.45 -2.90
C VAL A 49 -12.89 5.20 -1.57
N PRO A 50 -13.84 6.14 -1.45
CA PRO A 50 -13.99 6.99 -0.27
C PRO A 50 -14.37 6.23 1.01
N GLU A 51 -14.78 4.97 0.90
CA GLU A 51 -15.05 4.07 2.03
C GLU A 51 -13.76 3.58 2.72
N VAL A 52 -12.61 3.71 2.06
CA VAL A 52 -11.31 3.42 2.66
C VAL A 52 -10.96 4.48 3.70
N LYS A 53 -10.65 4.03 4.91
CA LYS A 53 -10.21 4.84 6.05
C LYS A 53 -8.71 4.69 6.28
N GLU A 54 -8.19 3.49 6.12
CA GLU A 54 -6.79 3.14 6.42
C GLU A 54 -6.29 2.01 5.51
N VAL A 55 -4.99 1.98 5.25
CA VAL A 55 -4.29 0.82 4.68
C VAL A 55 -3.43 0.17 5.75
N GLN A 56 -3.45 -1.16 5.87
CA GLN A 56 -2.56 -1.91 6.76
C GLN A 56 -1.69 -2.89 5.98
N ALA A 57 -0.42 -2.94 6.39
CA ALA A 57 0.55 -3.91 5.89
C ALA A 57 0.38 -5.22 6.65
N VAL A 58 0.10 -6.32 5.95
CA VAL A 58 0.10 -7.67 6.53
C VAL A 58 1.37 -8.41 6.09
N MET A 59 1.96 -9.19 7.00
CA MET A 59 3.20 -9.96 6.75
C MET A 59 2.90 -11.30 6.10
#